data_AF-A0A3D0HLT1-F1
#
_entry.id   AF-A0A3D0HLT1-F1
#
_cell.length_a   1.000
_cell.length_b   1.000
_cell.length_c   1.000
_cell.angle_alpha   90.00
_cell.angle_beta   90.00
_cell.angle_gamma   90.00
#
_symmetry.space_group_name_H-M   'P 1'
#
loop_
_entity.id
_entity.type
_entity.pdbx_description
1 polymer ?
#
loop_
_entity_poly.entity_id
_entity_poly.type
_entity_poly.pdbx_seq_one_letter_code
_entity_poly.pdbx_strand_id
1 'polypeptide(L)'
;MSVGKKRKIVWLFLICFLFLSCNTITVSAADEIECTYSSKGVLTIKGTGTVKFSDIKKSTEDEVGYGVKKIIVKEGITGIEAKCFYSAFEEVTSVELPDTLTYLGEGAFEGCESLKEIRLSKNIVEIPNRCFAYCYNLSNVEIPDGVQRICRNAFLKCERLEELVLPRSMSVWEMPVKGCAMLKKIKNNSAIDCELDDCQGKKTWRVNKKKVKKIAAGTVAAASGRKYKIRYDLLGGKVLKKLPSAYEYGSNMKLPDYVSKAGYSFLGWFNWKENQPYYRTDLSPSLAENVTLTPFWVKYKVQNISGRKIKVTLDQSGAAVRFGSFYVRYSTNRNMKKAKVIHAQKAAGNSKVINGLKKNRYYYIQIACTEGDDDFDSDNIWVGKRKVYVER
;
A
#
# COMPACT_ATOMS: atom_id res chain seq x y z
N MET A 1 -61.76 -3.47 40.66
CA MET A 1 -62.74 -3.52 39.57
C MET A 1 -61.99 -3.58 38.25
N SER A 2 -62.09 -4.74 37.57
CA SER A 2 -61.77 -5.12 36.17
C SER A 2 -60.82 -4.19 35.38
N VAL A 3 -59.53 -4.52 35.16
CA VAL A 3 -58.94 -5.46 34.17
C VAL A 3 -59.46 -5.27 32.73
N GLY A 4 -58.65 -4.63 31.88
CA GLY A 4 -58.80 -4.61 30.42
C GLY A 4 -57.90 -5.66 29.76
N LYS A 5 -58.48 -6.53 28.92
CA LYS A 5 -57.76 -7.45 28.04
C LYS A 5 -58.49 -7.63 26.70
N LYS A 6 -57.73 -7.35 25.63
CA LYS A 6 -57.51 -8.19 24.42
C LYS A 6 -58.50 -8.22 23.23
N ARG A 7 -57.84 -8.21 22.06
CA ARG A 7 -58.09 -8.81 20.72
C ARG A 7 -58.77 -7.89 19.69
N LYS A 8 -58.15 -7.55 18.54
CA LYS A 8 -57.54 -8.28 17.39
C LYS A 8 -58.52 -8.54 16.23
N ILE A 9 -58.20 -7.90 15.10
CA ILE A 9 -58.38 -8.29 13.67
C ILE A 9 -59.76 -8.08 13.02
N VAL A 10 -59.66 -7.57 11.78
CA VAL A 10 -60.40 -7.92 10.55
C VAL A 10 -61.17 -6.71 10.00
N TRP A 11 -60.71 -6.18 8.86
CA TRP A 11 -61.61 -5.58 7.88
C TRP A 11 -61.42 -6.23 6.52
N LEU A 12 -62.58 -6.53 5.95
CA LEU A 12 -62.90 -7.35 4.79
C LEU A 12 -62.43 -6.74 3.47
N PHE A 13 -62.15 -7.64 2.53
CA PHE A 13 -62.14 -7.41 1.09
C PHE A 13 -63.48 -6.86 0.59
N LEU A 14 -63.44 -5.89 -0.33
CA LEU A 14 -64.40 -5.82 -1.44
C LEU A 14 -63.63 -5.56 -2.75
N ILE A 15 -63.89 -6.45 -3.71
CA ILE A 15 -63.30 -6.55 -5.05
C ILE A 15 -64.36 -6.13 -6.08
N CYS A 16 -63.87 -5.65 -7.24
CA CYS A 16 -64.55 -5.51 -8.55
C CYS A 16 -65.38 -4.23 -8.80
N PHE A 17 -65.41 -3.61 -9.99
CA PHE A 17 -64.90 -3.92 -11.34
C PHE A 17 -64.89 -2.59 -12.14
N LEU A 18 -63.87 -2.31 -12.96
CA LEU A 18 -64.02 -1.80 -14.35
C LEU A 18 -62.65 -1.53 -14.98
N PHE A 19 -62.43 -2.22 -16.10
CA PHE A 19 -61.21 -2.19 -16.92
C PHE A 19 -61.16 -1.00 -17.87
N LEU A 20 -59.92 -0.66 -18.24
CA LEU A 20 -59.44 -0.06 -19.49
C LEU A 20 -59.37 1.48 -19.61
N SER A 21 -58.24 2.05 -19.17
CA SER A 21 -57.30 2.69 -20.11
C SER A 21 -55.89 2.71 -19.52
N CYS A 22 -54.92 2.59 -20.42
CA CYS A 22 -53.50 2.42 -20.18
C CYS A 22 -52.92 3.53 -19.30
N ASN A 23 -52.26 3.14 -18.20
CA ASN A 23 -51.18 3.90 -17.56
C ASN A 23 -50.35 2.90 -16.73
N THR A 24 -49.53 2.10 -17.40
CA THR A 24 -48.38 1.49 -16.71
C THR A 24 -47.40 2.62 -16.38
N ILE A 25 -47.50 3.13 -15.16
CA ILE A 25 -46.37 3.83 -14.54
C ILE A 25 -45.40 2.72 -14.12
N THR A 26 -44.40 2.45 -14.96
CA THR A 26 -43.18 1.78 -14.50
C THR A 26 -42.50 2.71 -13.52
N VAL A 27 -42.74 2.50 -12.23
CA VAL A 27 -41.83 2.97 -11.19
C VAL A 27 -40.65 2.02 -11.24
N SER A 28 -39.54 2.40 -11.90
CA SER A 28 -38.28 1.67 -11.69
C SER A 28 -37.99 1.77 -10.21
N ALA A 29 -37.91 0.64 -9.51
CA ALA A 29 -37.41 0.63 -8.14
C ALA A 29 -36.08 1.40 -8.14
N ALA A 30 -36.01 2.47 -7.34
CA ALA A 30 -34.77 3.23 -7.19
C ALA A 30 -33.65 2.24 -6.83
N ASP A 31 -32.45 2.45 -7.38
CA ASP A 31 -31.26 1.67 -7.06
C ASP A 31 -31.09 1.63 -5.52
N GLU A 32 -31.50 0.53 -4.89
CA GLU A 32 -31.35 0.38 -3.44
C GLU A 32 -29.96 -0.20 -3.17
N ILE A 33 -28.97 0.68 -3.24
CA ILE A 33 -27.58 0.35 -2.96
C ILE A 33 -27.39 0.31 -1.45
N GLU A 34 -27.03 -0.87 -0.95
CA GLU A 34 -26.75 -1.10 0.46
C GLU A 34 -25.26 -1.35 0.67
N CYS A 35 -24.65 -0.56 1.56
CA CYS A 35 -23.26 -0.71 1.96
C CYS A 35 -23.16 -1.22 3.41
N THR A 36 -22.36 -2.26 3.64
CA THR A 36 -22.10 -2.80 4.97
C THR A 36 -20.60 -2.86 5.25
N TYR A 37 -20.22 -2.56 6.50
CA TYR A 37 -18.83 -2.57 6.96
C TYR A 37 -18.64 -3.63 8.05
N SER A 38 -17.57 -4.41 7.94
CA SER A 38 -17.16 -5.32 9.01
C SER A 38 -16.01 -4.77 9.84
N SER A 39 -15.88 -5.24 11.08
CA SER A 39 -14.75 -4.93 11.97
C SER A 39 -13.37 -5.37 11.44
N LYS A 40 -13.34 -6.14 10.34
CA LYS A 40 -12.11 -6.56 9.67
C LYS A 40 -11.71 -5.65 8.49
N GLY A 41 -12.42 -4.53 8.28
CA GLY A 41 -12.15 -3.61 7.18
C GLY A 41 -12.67 -4.11 5.83
N VAL A 42 -13.80 -4.84 5.82
CA VAL A 42 -14.44 -5.27 4.56
C VAL A 42 -15.67 -4.41 4.31
N LEU A 43 -15.70 -3.71 3.17
CA LEU A 43 -16.87 -3.02 2.63
C LEU A 43 -17.57 -3.96 1.64
N THR A 44 -18.83 -4.31 1.91
CA THR A 44 -19.67 -5.09 0.99
C THR A 44 -20.80 -4.22 0.45
N ILE A 45 -20.94 -4.20 -0.87
CA ILE A 45 -21.91 -3.40 -1.61
C ILE A 45 -22.87 -4.32 -2.33
N LYS A 46 -24.16 -4.15 -2.07
CA LYS A 46 -25.27 -4.92 -2.65
C LYS A 46 -26.30 -3.97 -3.26
N GLY A 47 -27.22 -4.53 -4.02
CA GLY A 47 -28.31 -3.80 -4.66
C GLY A 47 -28.22 -3.96 -6.18
N THR A 48 -28.89 -3.06 -6.87
CA THR A 48 -28.87 -2.99 -8.33
C THR A 48 -28.43 -1.61 -8.80
N GLY A 49 -27.89 -1.54 -10.01
CA GLY A 49 -27.53 -0.27 -10.64
C GLY A 49 -26.09 0.16 -10.43
N THR A 50 -25.85 1.47 -10.39
CA THR A 50 -24.50 2.06 -10.41
C THR A 50 -24.14 2.67 -9.07
N VAL A 51 -23.06 2.16 -8.45
CA VAL A 51 -22.57 2.63 -7.14
C VAL A 51 -21.84 3.96 -7.28
N LYS A 52 -22.21 4.91 -6.42
CA LYS A 52 -21.60 6.23 -6.30
C LYS A 52 -20.89 6.37 -4.96
N PHE A 53 -19.94 7.31 -4.88
CA PHE A 53 -19.28 7.62 -3.61
C PHE A 53 -20.30 8.01 -2.52
N SER A 54 -21.36 8.73 -2.88
CA SER A 54 -22.42 9.17 -1.95
C SER A 54 -23.22 8.03 -1.33
N ASP A 55 -23.23 6.85 -1.95
CA ASP A 55 -23.95 5.68 -1.44
C ASP A 55 -23.15 5.00 -0.31
N ILE A 56 -21.84 5.23 -0.30
CA ILE A 56 -20.89 4.64 0.64
C ILE A 56 -20.80 5.52 1.89
N LYS A 57 -21.82 5.44 2.74
CA LYS A 57 -21.87 6.16 4.03
C LYS A 57 -21.42 5.25 5.17
N LYS A 58 -20.51 5.71 6.02
CA LYS A 58 -20.32 5.13 7.37
C LYS A 58 -21.36 5.73 8.31
N SER A 59 -21.86 4.94 9.26
CA SER A 59 -22.60 5.46 10.40
C SER A 59 -21.60 6.06 11.40
N THR A 60 -21.72 7.35 11.66
CA THR A 60 -21.04 8.18 12.68
C THR A 60 -19.56 8.52 12.43
N GLU A 61 -19.29 9.84 12.36
CA GLU A 61 -18.03 10.60 12.58
C GLU A 61 -16.71 10.22 11.89
N ASP A 62 -16.59 9.07 11.21
CA ASP A 62 -15.37 8.67 10.49
C ASP A 62 -15.30 9.20 9.05
N GLU A 63 -14.08 9.44 8.55
CA GLU A 63 -13.81 9.62 7.11
C GLU A 63 -14.16 8.34 6.33
N VAL A 64 -14.90 8.49 5.23
CA VAL A 64 -15.30 7.40 4.32
C VAL A 64 -14.05 6.72 3.76
N GLY A 65 -14.00 5.38 3.79
CA GLY A 65 -12.90 4.60 3.22
C GLY A 65 -11.74 4.27 4.18
N TYR A 66 -11.58 5.02 5.27
CA TYR A 66 -10.52 4.75 6.27
C TYR A 66 -10.69 3.36 6.93
N GLY A 67 -9.59 2.59 6.98
CA GLY A 67 -9.56 1.22 7.49
C GLY A 67 -10.20 0.17 6.58
N VAL A 68 -10.69 0.54 5.39
CA VAL A 68 -11.22 -0.43 4.41
C VAL A 68 -10.05 -1.10 3.70
N LYS A 69 -9.92 -2.41 3.91
CA LYS A 69 -8.86 -3.26 3.34
C LYS A 69 -9.33 -4.09 2.16
N LYS A 70 -10.63 -4.33 2.05
CA LYS A 70 -11.25 -5.12 0.99
C LYS A 70 -12.61 -4.57 0.59
N ILE A 71 -12.86 -4.47 -0.70
CA ILE A 71 -14.16 -4.12 -1.27
C ILE A 71 -14.75 -5.37 -1.95
N ILE A 72 -16.03 -5.63 -1.69
CA ILE A 72 -16.79 -6.71 -2.32
C ILE A 72 -18.03 -6.11 -2.95
N VAL A 73 -18.03 -5.99 -4.28
CA VAL A 73 -19.19 -5.58 -5.05
C VAL A 73 -19.96 -6.84 -5.45
N LYS A 74 -21.25 -6.93 -5.10
CA LYS A 74 -22.08 -8.11 -5.33
C LYS A 74 -22.82 -8.06 -6.66
N GLU A 75 -23.23 -9.24 -7.14
CA GLU A 75 -24.11 -9.39 -8.29
C GLU A 75 -25.35 -8.50 -8.17
N GLY A 76 -25.77 -7.93 -9.31
CA GLY A 76 -26.83 -6.93 -9.40
C GLY A 76 -26.29 -5.52 -9.64
N ILE A 77 -25.09 -5.22 -9.13
CA ILE A 77 -24.39 -3.97 -9.46
C ILE A 77 -23.89 -4.02 -10.90
N THR A 78 -24.25 -3.01 -11.68
CA THR A 78 -23.93 -2.88 -13.11
C THR A 78 -22.87 -1.82 -13.39
N GLY A 79 -22.63 -0.89 -12.47
CA GLY A 79 -21.63 0.16 -12.65
C GLY A 79 -20.98 0.64 -11.36
N ILE A 80 -19.80 1.23 -11.52
CA ILE A 80 -19.11 2.02 -10.49
C ILE A 80 -18.90 3.42 -11.09
N GLU A 81 -19.42 4.45 -10.43
CA GLU A 81 -19.29 5.83 -10.89
C GLU A 81 -17.86 6.37 -10.76
N ALA A 82 -17.63 7.52 -11.39
CA ALA A 82 -16.35 8.20 -11.35
C ALA A 82 -15.93 8.48 -9.90
N LYS A 83 -14.66 8.20 -9.57
CA LYS A 83 -14.05 8.42 -8.25
C LYS A 83 -14.76 7.74 -7.07
N CYS A 84 -15.58 6.71 -7.32
CA CYS A 84 -16.33 6.00 -6.28
C CYS A 84 -15.44 5.42 -5.17
N PHE A 85 -14.25 4.91 -5.51
CA PHE A 85 -13.24 4.43 -4.56
C PHE A 85 -11.92 5.19 -4.72
N TYR A 86 -11.95 6.51 -4.82
CA TYR A 86 -10.73 7.32 -4.97
C TYR A 86 -9.84 7.28 -3.71
N SER A 87 -8.80 8.12 -3.62
CA SER A 87 -7.76 8.15 -2.58
C SER A 87 -8.21 8.04 -1.12
N ALA A 88 -9.49 8.25 -0.81
CA ALA A 88 -10.09 7.89 0.47
C ALA A 88 -10.00 6.37 0.82
N PHE A 89 -9.74 5.52 -0.17
CA PHE A 89 -9.62 4.05 -0.05
C PHE A 89 -8.15 3.57 -0.20
N GLU A 90 -7.18 4.35 0.27
CA GLU A 90 -5.74 4.08 0.13
C GLU A 90 -5.27 2.75 0.74
N GLU A 91 -5.96 2.25 1.78
CA GLU A 91 -5.67 0.98 2.46
C GLU A 91 -6.26 -0.25 1.76
N VAL A 92 -7.07 -0.09 0.71
CA VAL A 92 -7.71 -1.21 0.01
C VAL A 92 -6.65 -2.07 -0.67
N THR A 93 -6.58 -3.33 -0.26
CA THR A 93 -5.62 -4.31 -0.80
C THR A 93 -6.20 -5.23 -1.86
N SER A 94 -7.53 -5.40 -1.89
CA SER A 94 -8.23 -6.27 -2.82
C SER A 94 -9.65 -5.78 -3.11
N VAL A 95 -10.10 -5.97 -4.36
CA VAL A 95 -11.44 -5.64 -4.83
C VAL A 95 -12.02 -6.85 -5.55
N GLU A 96 -13.21 -7.28 -5.15
CA GLU A 96 -14.01 -8.29 -5.85
C GLU A 96 -15.12 -7.59 -6.64
N LEU A 97 -15.10 -7.76 -7.97
CA LEU A 97 -16.10 -7.22 -8.89
C LEU A 97 -17.00 -8.34 -9.41
N PRO A 98 -18.32 -8.12 -9.52
CA PRO A 98 -19.26 -9.13 -10.02
C PRO A 98 -19.25 -9.19 -11.55
N ASP A 99 -19.73 -10.30 -12.11
CA ASP A 99 -19.85 -10.42 -13.57
C ASP A 99 -20.94 -9.49 -14.14
N THR A 100 -21.95 -9.08 -13.34
CA THR A 100 -22.94 -8.07 -13.76
C THR A 100 -22.37 -6.69 -14.03
N LEU A 101 -21.15 -6.39 -13.57
CA LEU A 101 -20.54 -5.07 -13.73
C LEU A 101 -20.12 -4.85 -15.19
N THR A 102 -20.65 -3.81 -15.82
CA THR A 102 -20.37 -3.44 -17.22
C THR A 102 -19.68 -2.08 -17.34
N TYR A 103 -19.76 -1.24 -16.31
CA TYR A 103 -19.30 0.15 -16.35
C TYR A 103 -18.33 0.49 -15.20
N LEU A 104 -17.23 1.16 -15.55
CA LEU A 104 -16.32 1.82 -14.64
C LEU A 104 -16.22 3.30 -15.01
N GLY A 105 -16.34 4.17 -14.02
CA GLY A 105 -16.16 5.60 -14.19
C GLY A 105 -14.70 6.05 -14.10
N GLU A 106 -14.43 7.26 -14.60
CA GLU A 106 -13.11 7.89 -14.54
C GLU A 106 -12.59 7.93 -13.09
N GLY A 107 -11.35 7.47 -12.90
CA GLY A 107 -10.71 7.44 -11.60
C GLY A 107 -11.42 6.59 -10.54
N ALA A 108 -12.24 5.59 -10.93
CA ALA A 108 -13.01 4.77 -9.99
C ALA A 108 -12.18 4.18 -8.83
N PHE A 109 -10.90 3.86 -9.05
CA PHE A 109 -9.94 3.37 -8.04
C PHE A 109 -8.67 4.25 -7.98
N GLU A 110 -8.73 5.51 -8.41
CA GLU A 110 -7.58 6.42 -8.41
C GLU A 110 -7.09 6.64 -6.96
N GLY A 111 -5.83 6.31 -6.68
CA GLY A 111 -5.25 6.47 -5.35
C GLY A 111 -5.58 5.33 -4.37
N CYS A 112 -6.10 4.19 -4.81
CA CYS A 112 -6.07 2.97 -3.99
C CYS A 112 -4.63 2.45 -3.88
N GLU A 113 -3.79 3.13 -3.10
CA GLU A 113 -2.34 2.95 -3.07
C GLU A 113 -1.93 1.53 -2.69
N SER A 114 -2.68 0.88 -1.80
CA SER A 114 -2.44 -0.48 -1.30
C SER A 114 -2.97 -1.60 -2.20
N LEU A 115 -3.70 -1.29 -3.28
CA LEU A 115 -4.33 -2.29 -4.13
C LEU A 115 -3.25 -3.11 -4.82
N LYS A 116 -3.27 -4.44 -4.63
CA LYS A 116 -2.21 -5.33 -5.13
C LYS A 116 -2.57 -5.98 -6.45
N GLU A 117 -3.81 -6.40 -6.57
CA GLU A 117 -4.33 -7.11 -7.73
C GLU A 117 -5.79 -6.75 -7.95
N ILE A 118 -6.21 -6.80 -9.21
CA ILE A 118 -7.63 -6.70 -9.55
C ILE A 118 -7.95 -7.59 -10.75
N ARG A 119 -9.05 -8.32 -10.64
CA ARG A 119 -9.71 -9.00 -11.76
C ARG A 119 -10.91 -8.16 -12.18
N LEU A 120 -10.88 -7.68 -13.42
CA LEU A 120 -12.01 -6.91 -13.94
C LEU A 120 -13.15 -7.87 -14.35
N SER A 121 -14.38 -7.39 -14.24
CA SER A 121 -15.55 -8.12 -14.76
C SER A 121 -15.39 -8.40 -16.25
N LYS A 122 -15.73 -9.62 -16.66
CA LYS A 122 -15.66 -10.08 -18.06
C LYS A 122 -16.49 -9.23 -19.04
N ASN A 123 -17.48 -8.49 -18.52
CA ASN A 123 -18.41 -7.68 -19.30
C ASN A 123 -18.05 -6.19 -19.36
N ILE A 124 -16.92 -5.76 -18.76
CA ILE A 124 -16.42 -4.41 -18.92
C ILE A 124 -15.89 -4.21 -20.34
N VAL A 125 -16.26 -3.09 -20.96
CA VAL A 125 -15.84 -2.72 -22.32
C VAL A 125 -14.71 -1.67 -22.30
N GLU A 126 -14.57 -0.91 -21.23
CA GLU A 126 -13.61 0.19 -21.12
C GLU A 126 -12.93 0.24 -19.76
N ILE A 127 -11.61 0.47 -19.77
CA ILE A 127 -10.85 0.94 -18.62
C ILE A 127 -10.67 2.46 -18.81
N PRO A 128 -11.44 3.28 -18.07
CA PRO A 128 -11.54 4.71 -18.32
C PRO A 128 -10.28 5.46 -17.88
N ASN A 129 -10.26 6.77 -18.16
CA ASN A 129 -9.20 7.66 -17.73
C ASN A 129 -8.89 7.47 -16.24
N ARG A 130 -7.59 7.39 -15.91
CA ARG A 130 -7.09 7.33 -14.53
C ARG A 130 -7.69 6.22 -13.63
N CYS A 131 -8.37 5.22 -14.18
CA CYS A 131 -9.14 4.25 -13.40
C CYS A 131 -8.35 3.65 -12.22
N PHE A 132 -7.07 3.33 -12.43
CA PHE A 132 -6.12 2.82 -11.45
C PHE A 132 -4.89 3.74 -11.29
N ALA A 133 -5.03 5.04 -11.56
CA ALA A 133 -3.93 5.97 -11.39
C ALA A 133 -3.49 5.98 -9.91
N TYR A 134 -2.18 5.99 -9.67
CA TYR A 134 -1.55 6.00 -8.34
C TYR A 134 -1.86 4.78 -7.46
N CYS A 135 -2.33 3.66 -8.02
CA CYS A 135 -2.32 2.37 -7.34
C CYS A 135 -0.87 1.83 -7.28
N TYR A 136 -0.02 2.42 -6.43
CA TYR A 136 1.42 2.16 -6.38
C TYR A 136 1.77 0.68 -6.18
N ASN A 137 0.93 -0.06 -5.46
CA ASN A 137 1.11 -1.47 -5.17
C ASN A 137 0.53 -2.43 -6.20
N LEU A 138 -0.18 -1.94 -7.22
CA LEU A 138 -0.86 -2.78 -8.19
C LEU A 138 0.18 -3.50 -9.05
N SER A 139 0.34 -4.80 -8.82
CA SER A 139 1.33 -5.64 -9.50
C SER A 139 0.72 -6.50 -10.60
N ASN A 140 -0.59 -6.77 -10.52
CA ASN A 140 -1.31 -7.60 -11.49
C ASN A 140 -2.69 -7.03 -11.80
N VAL A 141 -3.04 -7.01 -13.08
CA VAL A 141 -4.37 -6.63 -13.59
C VAL A 141 -4.79 -7.66 -14.62
N GLU A 142 -5.86 -8.39 -14.32
CA GLU A 142 -6.46 -9.29 -15.29
C GLU A 142 -7.48 -8.53 -16.12
N ILE A 143 -7.07 -8.20 -17.36
CA ILE A 143 -7.91 -7.48 -18.35
C ILE A 143 -8.63 -8.51 -19.23
N PRO A 144 -9.97 -8.57 -19.22
CA PRO A 144 -10.76 -9.45 -20.05
C PRO A 144 -10.62 -9.15 -21.53
N ASP A 145 -10.70 -10.19 -22.37
CA ASP A 145 -10.57 -10.08 -23.82
C ASP A 145 -11.63 -9.19 -24.49
N GLY A 146 -12.77 -8.94 -23.82
CA GLY A 146 -13.85 -8.07 -24.29
C GLY A 146 -13.59 -6.58 -24.16
N VAL A 147 -12.56 -6.16 -23.42
CA VAL A 147 -12.22 -4.74 -23.25
C VAL A 147 -11.75 -4.17 -24.58
N GLN A 148 -12.42 -3.10 -25.03
CA GLN A 148 -12.16 -2.42 -26.29
C GLN A 148 -11.29 -1.17 -26.12
N ARG A 149 -11.38 -0.51 -24.96
CA ARG A 149 -10.73 0.78 -24.72
C ARG A 149 -9.91 0.76 -23.44
N ILE A 150 -8.64 1.12 -23.54
CA ILE A 150 -7.78 1.43 -22.38
C ILE A 150 -7.33 2.89 -22.51
N CYS A 151 -7.99 3.74 -21.75
CA CYS A 151 -7.93 5.20 -21.89
C CYS A 151 -6.70 5.81 -21.19
N ARG A 152 -6.53 7.12 -21.40
CA ARG A 152 -5.34 7.85 -20.96
C ARG A 152 -5.08 7.69 -19.46
N ASN A 153 -3.82 7.41 -19.13
CA ASN A 153 -3.34 7.31 -17.76
C ASN A 153 -4.08 6.27 -16.90
N ALA A 154 -4.77 5.29 -17.48
CA ALA A 154 -5.53 4.28 -16.74
C ALA A 154 -4.70 3.58 -15.65
N PHE A 155 -3.39 3.40 -15.86
CA PHE A 155 -2.44 2.81 -14.91
C PHE A 155 -1.30 3.79 -14.55
N LEU A 156 -1.54 5.10 -14.64
CA LEU A 156 -0.53 6.11 -14.31
C LEU A 156 0.08 5.81 -12.95
N LYS A 157 1.40 5.71 -12.88
CA LYS A 157 2.12 5.49 -11.62
C LYS A 157 1.71 4.21 -10.86
N CYS A 158 1.18 3.19 -11.53
CA CYS A 158 1.18 1.82 -11.00
C CYS A 158 2.62 1.28 -10.98
N GLU A 159 3.41 1.68 -9.97
CA GLU A 159 4.86 1.49 -9.97
C GLU A 159 5.28 0.02 -9.84
N ARG A 160 4.43 -0.83 -9.26
CA ARG A 160 4.65 -2.28 -9.09
C ARG A 160 4.13 -3.16 -10.22
N LEU A 161 3.44 -2.61 -11.22
CA LEU A 161 2.90 -3.38 -12.34
C LEU A 161 4.07 -3.93 -13.18
N GLU A 162 4.21 -5.26 -13.27
CA GLU A 162 5.37 -5.88 -13.94
C GLU A 162 5.07 -6.35 -15.36
N GLU A 163 3.87 -6.87 -15.58
CA GLU A 163 3.41 -7.38 -16.87
C GLU A 163 2.01 -6.86 -17.18
N LEU A 164 1.72 -6.65 -18.46
CA LEU A 164 0.38 -6.36 -18.94
C LEU A 164 0.06 -7.24 -20.16
N VAL A 165 -1.11 -7.85 -20.15
CA VAL A 165 -1.64 -8.58 -21.31
C VAL A 165 -2.77 -7.75 -21.88
N LEU A 166 -2.58 -7.23 -23.09
CA LEU A 166 -3.59 -6.43 -23.77
C LEU A 166 -4.66 -7.36 -24.34
N PRO A 167 -5.95 -6.98 -24.25
CA PRO A 167 -7.06 -7.84 -24.63
C PRO A 167 -7.22 -7.93 -26.15
N ARG A 168 -7.82 -9.04 -26.63
CA ARG A 168 -8.01 -9.27 -28.08
C ARG A 168 -8.89 -8.23 -28.76
N SER A 169 -9.94 -7.75 -28.09
CA SER A 169 -10.91 -6.80 -28.68
C SER A 169 -10.47 -5.34 -28.60
N MET A 170 -9.27 -5.06 -28.10
CA MET A 170 -8.79 -3.68 -27.93
C MET A 170 -8.66 -2.96 -29.27
N SER A 171 -9.26 -1.78 -29.35
CA SER A 171 -9.17 -0.86 -30.49
C SER A 171 -8.62 0.52 -30.09
N VAL A 172 -8.51 0.81 -28.79
CA VAL A 172 -7.99 2.08 -28.26
C VAL A 172 -6.95 1.85 -27.16
N TRP A 173 -5.77 2.47 -27.35
CA TRP A 173 -4.64 2.48 -26.41
C TRP A 173 -4.07 3.91 -26.30
N GLU A 174 -4.40 4.62 -25.23
CA GLU A 174 -4.08 6.06 -25.09
C GLU A 174 -2.94 6.35 -24.10
N MET A 175 -1.81 5.63 -24.23
CA MET A 175 -0.67 5.74 -23.30
C MET A 175 -1.06 5.53 -21.81
N PRO A 176 -1.70 4.41 -21.45
CA PRO A 176 -2.25 4.19 -20.10
C PRO A 176 -1.19 3.95 -19.02
N VAL A 177 0.02 3.51 -19.39
CA VAL A 177 1.07 3.00 -18.47
C VAL A 177 2.16 4.01 -18.12
N LYS A 178 1.83 5.30 -18.15
CA LYS A 178 2.80 6.36 -17.86
C LYS A 178 3.40 6.18 -16.46
N GLY A 179 4.73 6.10 -16.36
CA GLY A 179 5.41 6.01 -15.07
C GLY A 179 5.23 4.67 -14.34
N CYS A 180 4.77 3.62 -15.03
CA CYS A 180 4.83 2.23 -14.52
C CYS A 180 6.30 1.76 -14.51
N ALA A 181 7.02 2.13 -13.45
CA ALA A 181 8.46 1.94 -13.36
C ALA A 181 8.87 0.46 -13.52
N MET A 182 8.19 -0.47 -12.84
CA MET A 182 8.50 -1.90 -12.89
C MET A 182 7.94 -2.64 -14.11
N LEU A 183 7.20 -1.99 -15.01
CA LEU A 183 6.60 -2.66 -16.16
C LEU A 183 7.67 -3.14 -17.13
N LYS A 184 7.87 -4.46 -17.17
CA LYS A 184 8.94 -5.12 -17.93
C LYS A 184 8.44 -5.84 -19.15
N LYS A 185 7.14 -6.10 -19.25
CA LYS A 185 6.60 -6.88 -20.34
C LYS A 185 5.19 -6.44 -20.70
N ILE A 186 4.95 -6.34 -22.00
CA ILE A 186 3.61 -6.17 -22.55
C ILE A 186 3.42 -7.23 -23.61
N LYS A 187 2.35 -8.02 -23.49
CA LYS A 187 1.86 -8.93 -24.53
C LYS A 187 0.68 -8.27 -25.21
N ASN A 188 0.81 -7.92 -26.48
CA ASN A 188 -0.26 -7.33 -27.25
C ASN A 188 -1.05 -8.42 -27.98
N ASN A 189 -2.22 -8.82 -27.47
CA ASN A 189 -3.11 -9.75 -28.19
C ASN A 189 -4.09 -9.04 -29.14
N SER A 190 -4.08 -7.70 -29.17
CA SER A 190 -5.00 -6.93 -30.01
C SER A 190 -4.54 -6.88 -31.46
N ALA A 191 -5.44 -6.37 -32.32
CA ALA A 191 -5.17 -6.16 -33.74
C ALA A 191 -4.47 -4.82 -34.05
N ILE A 192 -4.23 -3.97 -33.05
CA ILE A 192 -3.63 -2.64 -33.24
C ILE A 192 -2.18 -2.59 -32.73
N ASP A 193 -1.40 -1.66 -33.29
CA ASP A 193 -0.10 -1.30 -32.75
C ASP A 193 -0.27 -0.37 -31.54
N CYS A 194 0.51 -0.58 -30.48
CA CYS A 194 0.40 0.19 -29.25
C CYS A 194 1.69 0.96 -28.95
N GLU A 195 1.59 2.24 -28.63
CA GLU A 195 2.75 3.05 -28.23
C GLU A 195 3.27 2.66 -26.85
N LEU A 196 4.59 2.57 -26.71
CA LEU A 196 5.21 2.18 -25.45
C LEU A 196 5.75 3.41 -24.72
N ASP A 197 5.45 3.54 -23.42
CA ASP A 197 6.07 4.56 -22.57
C ASP A 197 7.54 4.21 -22.31
N ASP A 198 8.46 5.05 -22.78
CA ASP A 198 9.90 4.93 -22.51
C ASP A 198 10.31 5.54 -21.16
N CYS A 199 9.34 6.04 -20.39
CA CYS A 199 9.50 6.73 -19.13
C CYS A 199 10.48 7.91 -19.26
N GLN A 200 10.36 8.72 -20.32
CA GLN A 200 11.28 9.82 -20.63
C GLN A 200 12.72 9.31 -20.86
N GLY A 201 12.85 8.21 -21.61
CA GLY A 201 14.12 7.56 -21.93
C GLY A 201 14.76 6.77 -20.77
N LYS A 202 14.07 6.58 -19.64
CA LYS A 202 14.53 5.77 -18.50
C LYS A 202 14.33 4.27 -18.74
N LYS A 203 13.54 3.91 -19.75
CA LYS A 203 13.19 2.54 -20.14
C LYS A 203 13.44 2.34 -21.63
N THR A 204 13.87 1.15 -22.01
CA THR A 204 14.04 0.77 -23.42
C THR A 204 13.30 -0.52 -23.70
N TRP A 205 12.34 -0.45 -24.62
CA TRP A 205 11.55 -1.57 -25.08
C TRP A 205 12.20 -2.30 -26.24
N ARG A 206 12.06 -3.63 -26.26
CA ARG A 206 12.54 -4.50 -27.32
C ARG A 206 11.54 -5.58 -27.69
N VAL A 207 11.47 -5.87 -28.98
CA VAL A 207 10.84 -7.07 -29.55
C VAL A 207 11.94 -7.83 -30.28
N ASN A 208 12.11 -9.12 -29.99
CA ASN A 208 13.18 -9.94 -30.60
C ASN A 208 14.57 -9.26 -30.54
N LYS A 209 14.92 -8.71 -29.37
CA LYS A 209 16.17 -7.97 -29.10
C LYS A 209 16.33 -6.62 -29.85
N LYS A 210 15.43 -6.25 -30.76
CA LYS A 210 15.45 -4.96 -31.47
C LYS A 210 14.70 -3.88 -30.68
N LYS A 211 15.29 -2.69 -30.55
CA LYS A 211 14.65 -1.55 -29.86
C LYS A 211 13.41 -1.09 -30.62
N VAL A 212 12.32 -0.86 -29.90
CA VAL A 212 11.06 -0.38 -30.47
C VAL A 212 10.47 0.77 -29.66
N LYS A 213 9.64 1.60 -30.30
CA LYS A 213 8.79 2.63 -29.65
C LYS A 213 7.31 2.24 -29.64
N LYS A 214 6.92 1.27 -30.47
CA LYS A 214 5.59 0.70 -30.54
C LYS A 214 5.69 -0.83 -30.50
N ILE A 215 4.70 -1.49 -29.91
CA ILE A 215 4.54 -2.95 -29.94
C ILE A 215 3.51 -3.30 -31.00
N ALA A 216 3.89 -4.15 -31.96
CA ALA A 216 2.99 -4.55 -33.04
C ALA A 216 1.90 -5.50 -32.54
N ALA A 217 0.77 -5.55 -33.26
CA ALA A 217 -0.28 -6.54 -33.03
C ALA A 217 0.28 -7.97 -32.90
N GLY A 218 -0.23 -8.75 -31.94
CA GLY A 218 0.17 -10.14 -31.71
C GLY A 218 1.59 -10.36 -31.15
N THR A 219 2.33 -9.31 -30.80
CA THR A 219 3.74 -9.44 -30.35
C THR A 219 3.91 -9.24 -28.84
N VAL A 220 5.11 -9.57 -28.35
CA VAL A 220 5.52 -9.35 -26.95
C VAL A 220 6.72 -8.43 -26.92
N ALA A 221 6.63 -7.34 -26.18
CA ALA A 221 7.74 -6.44 -25.90
C ALA A 221 8.25 -6.67 -24.48
N ALA A 222 9.58 -6.65 -24.34
CA ALA A 222 10.26 -6.67 -23.05
C ALA A 222 11.03 -5.36 -22.85
N ALA A 223 11.04 -4.84 -21.62
CA ALA A 223 11.72 -3.62 -21.27
C ALA A 223 12.93 -3.87 -20.36
N SER A 224 13.96 -3.05 -20.56
CA SER A 224 15.09 -2.88 -19.64
C SER A 224 15.14 -1.43 -19.17
N GLY A 225 15.46 -1.20 -17.90
CA GLY A 225 15.69 0.13 -17.37
C GLY A 225 17.08 0.67 -17.69
N ARG A 226 17.22 1.99 -17.56
CA ARG A 226 18.51 2.67 -17.54
C ARG A 226 19.23 2.33 -16.24
N LYS A 227 20.55 2.12 -16.32
CA LYS A 227 21.40 1.91 -15.15
C LYS A 227 21.86 3.23 -14.55
N TYR A 228 21.88 3.29 -13.23
CA TYR A 228 22.31 4.43 -12.43
C TYR A 228 23.34 3.98 -11.40
N LYS A 229 24.28 4.85 -11.06
CA LYS A 229 25.38 4.57 -10.14
C LYS A 229 24.92 4.73 -8.69
N ILE A 230 25.47 3.89 -7.82
CA ILE A 230 25.39 4.01 -6.37
C ILE A 230 26.80 4.34 -5.86
N ARG A 231 26.89 5.40 -5.08
CA ARG A 231 28.07 5.72 -4.27
C ARG A 231 27.73 5.56 -2.80
N TYR A 232 28.76 5.37 -1.99
CA TYR A 232 28.62 5.21 -0.55
C TYR A 232 29.55 6.17 0.17
N ASP A 233 28.99 6.96 1.07
CA ASP A 233 29.76 7.65 2.10
C ASP A 233 29.46 6.96 3.43
N LEU A 234 30.43 6.20 3.94
CA LEU A 234 30.24 5.32 5.09
C LEU A 234 30.34 6.04 6.44
N LEU A 235 30.70 7.33 6.44
CA LEU A 235 30.84 8.13 7.66
C LEU A 235 31.75 7.46 8.70
N GLY A 236 32.91 6.99 8.25
CA GLY A 236 33.90 6.26 9.08
C GLY A 236 33.58 4.79 9.35
N GLY A 237 32.52 4.25 8.75
CA GLY A 237 32.25 2.81 8.72
C GLY A 237 33.15 2.06 7.72
N LYS A 238 33.09 0.73 7.77
CA LYS A 238 33.83 -0.20 6.89
C LYS A 238 32.87 -1.10 6.13
N VAL A 239 33.21 -1.41 4.89
CA VAL A 239 32.53 -2.44 4.09
C VAL A 239 32.97 -3.81 4.55
N LEU A 240 32.02 -4.69 4.82
CA LEU A 240 32.25 -6.10 5.18
C LEU A 240 32.24 -7.02 3.95
N LYS A 241 31.43 -6.69 2.94
CA LYS A 241 31.31 -7.44 1.67
C LYS A 241 31.00 -6.46 0.54
N LYS A 242 31.29 -6.85 -0.70
CA LYS A 242 31.07 -6.02 -1.90
C LYS A 242 29.66 -5.42 -1.92
N LEU A 243 29.60 -4.09 -1.93
CA LEU A 243 28.35 -3.33 -2.10
C LEU A 243 28.04 -3.16 -3.60
N PRO A 244 26.77 -3.10 -3.99
CA PRO A 244 26.38 -2.88 -5.38
C PRO A 244 26.73 -1.45 -5.81
N SER A 245 27.37 -1.30 -6.96
CA SER A 245 27.80 0.02 -7.47
C SER A 245 26.79 0.68 -8.42
N ALA A 246 25.68 0.00 -8.71
CA ALA A 246 24.65 0.47 -9.63
C ALA A 246 23.31 -0.23 -9.37
N TYR A 247 22.24 0.39 -9.88
CA TYR A 247 20.89 -0.16 -9.93
C TYR A 247 20.25 0.15 -11.29
N GLU A 248 19.13 -0.49 -11.59
CA GLU A 248 18.38 -0.31 -12.83
C GLU A 248 17.02 0.32 -12.54
N TYR A 249 16.60 1.30 -13.34
CA TYR A 249 15.26 1.86 -13.25
C TYR A 249 14.19 0.77 -13.42
N GLY A 250 13.18 0.75 -12.55
CA GLY A 250 12.17 -0.30 -12.55
C GLY A 250 12.62 -1.62 -11.93
N SER A 251 13.72 -1.62 -11.15
CA SER A 251 14.12 -2.76 -10.32
C SER A 251 13.69 -2.56 -8.87
N ASN A 252 13.32 -3.65 -8.19
CA ASN A 252 13.07 -3.68 -6.76
C ASN A 252 14.38 -4.00 -6.02
N MET A 253 15.31 -3.05 -6.02
CA MET A 253 16.65 -3.29 -5.51
C MET A 253 16.70 -3.20 -3.99
N LYS A 254 16.91 -4.35 -3.33
CA LYS A 254 17.24 -4.42 -1.90
C LYS A 254 18.67 -3.95 -1.66
N LEU A 255 18.85 -3.12 -0.64
CA LEU A 255 20.14 -2.59 -0.23
C LEU A 255 20.74 -3.48 0.87
N PRO A 256 21.99 -3.93 0.72
CA PRO A 256 22.61 -4.82 1.70
C PRO A 256 23.04 -4.09 2.97
N ASP A 257 23.14 -4.82 4.08
CA ASP A 257 23.62 -4.38 5.38
C ASP A 257 25.12 -4.70 5.61
N TYR A 258 25.88 -4.82 4.53
CA TYR A 258 27.28 -5.29 4.55
C TYR A 258 28.27 -4.22 4.98
N VAL A 259 27.94 -3.51 6.04
CA VAL A 259 28.73 -2.44 6.61
C VAL A 259 28.78 -2.57 8.12
N SER A 260 29.86 -2.07 8.72
CA SER A 260 29.98 -2.00 10.17
C SER A 260 30.67 -0.72 10.59
N LYS A 261 30.41 -0.29 11.82
CA LYS A 261 31.13 0.78 12.47
C LYS A 261 31.25 0.42 13.95
N ALA A 262 32.47 0.39 14.48
CA ALA A 262 32.73 -0.09 15.84
C ALA A 262 31.91 0.70 16.87
N GLY A 263 31.11 -0.01 17.68
CA GLY A 263 30.21 0.60 18.67
C GLY A 263 28.88 1.13 18.14
N TYR A 264 28.61 1.03 16.84
CA TYR A 264 27.34 1.45 16.22
C TYR A 264 26.57 0.25 15.67
N SER A 265 25.26 0.41 15.55
CA SER A 265 24.35 -0.49 14.83
C SER A 265 23.90 0.17 13.53
N PHE A 266 23.84 -0.61 12.46
CA PHE A 266 23.35 -0.20 11.15
C PHE A 266 21.84 -0.45 11.07
N LEU A 267 21.06 0.56 10.67
CA LEU A 267 19.61 0.40 10.47
C LEU A 267 19.19 0.37 9.00
N GLY A 268 19.97 1.01 8.13
CA GLY A 268 19.68 1.09 6.70
C GLY A 268 20.43 2.23 6.05
N TRP A 269 19.99 2.61 4.85
CA TRP A 269 20.65 3.62 4.04
C TRP A 269 19.80 4.88 3.92
N PHE A 270 20.44 6.03 3.96
CA PHE A 270 19.82 7.31 3.70
C PHE A 270 20.17 7.79 2.30
N ASN A 271 19.18 8.33 1.59
CA ASN A 271 19.34 9.00 0.31
C ASN A 271 18.94 10.47 0.44
N TRP A 272 19.93 11.36 0.57
CA TRP A 272 19.73 12.79 0.82
C TRP A 272 18.92 13.53 -0.23
N LYS A 273 18.73 12.93 -1.41
CA LYS A 273 17.98 13.57 -2.50
C LYS A 273 16.48 13.38 -2.43
N GLU A 274 16.00 12.37 -1.71
CA GLU A 274 14.56 12.12 -1.64
C GLU A 274 13.85 13.01 -0.61
N ASN A 275 14.60 13.84 0.15
CA ASN A 275 14.08 14.69 1.22
C ASN A 275 13.17 13.95 2.22
N GLN A 276 13.38 12.64 2.36
CA GLN A 276 12.65 11.77 3.27
C GLN A 276 13.54 11.52 4.50
N PRO A 277 13.06 11.73 5.73
CA PRO A 277 13.85 11.57 6.95
C PRO A 277 14.18 10.10 7.29
N TYR A 278 13.57 9.16 6.59
CA TYR A 278 13.66 7.72 6.87
C TYR A 278 14.88 7.06 6.21
N TYR A 279 15.49 6.10 6.91
CA TYR A 279 16.39 5.15 6.24
C TYR A 279 15.57 4.17 5.40
N ARG A 280 16.21 3.62 4.37
CA ARG A 280 15.63 2.62 3.49
C ARG A 280 16.45 1.34 3.49
N THR A 281 15.76 0.25 3.21
CA THR A 281 16.36 -1.06 2.93
C THR A 281 16.26 -1.44 1.45
N ASP A 282 15.73 -0.54 0.63
CA ASP A 282 15.62 -0.64 -0.81
C ASP A 282 15.65 0.72 -1.51
N LEU A 283 15.81 0.71 -2.83
CA LEU A 283 15.65 1.89 -3.68
C LEU A 283 14.29 1.83 -4.37
N SER A 284 13.62 2.99 -4.46
CA SER A 284 12.37 3.09 -5.20
C SER A 284 12.56 2.68 -6.67
N PRO A 285 11.67 1.87 -7.26
CA PRO A 285 11.73 1.53 -8.68
C PRO A 285 11.64 2.75 -9.60
N SER A 286 11.00 3.83 -9.14
CA SER A 286 10.85 5.09 -9.88
C SER A 286 12.03 6.04 -9.75
N LEU A 287 13.00 5.73 -8.88
CA LEU A 287 14.23 6.50 -8.72
C LEU A 287 15.05 6.43 -10.02
N ALA A 288 15.38 7.60 -10.56
CA ALA A 288 15.90 7.73 -11.92
C ALA A 288 17.18 8.58 -11.98
N GLU A 289 18.09 8.36 -11.02
CA GLU A 289 19.30 9.15 -10.90
C GLU A 289 20.46 8.46 -10.16
N ASN A 290 21.67 8.99 -10.31
CA ASN A 290 22.78 8.53 -9.49
C ASN A 290 22.58 8.96 -8.03
N VAL A 291 22.81 8.04 -7.10
CA VAL A 291 22.66 8.28 -5.66
C VAL A 291 23.97 8.13 -4.91
N THR A 292 24.06 8.85 -3.79
CA THR A 292 25.06 8.61 -2.75
C THR A 292 24.29 8.20 -1.50
N LEU A 293 24.55 6.98 -1.02
CA LEU A 293 23.92 6.42 0.15
C LEU A 293 24.82 6.59 1.37
N THR A 294 24.26 7.11 2.45
CA THR A 294 24.93 7.18 3.75
C THR A 294 24.28 6.21 4.73
N PRO A 295 25.04 5.41 5.49
CA PRO A 295 24.49 4.49 6.46
C PRO A 295 23.85 5.21 7.64
N PHE A 296 22.74 4.68 8.12
CA PHE A 296 22.08 5.11 9.34
C PHE A 296 22.74 4.38 10.53
N TRP A 297 23.71 5.06 11.14
CA TRP A 297 24.44 4.56 12.30
C TRP A 297 23.79 5.01 13.61
N VAL A 298 23.48 4.07 14.51
CA VAL A 298 23.04 4.39 15.87
C VAL A 298 23.98 3.78 16.89
N LYS A 299 24.48 4.61 17.81
CA LYS A 299 25.25 4.16 18.96
C LYS A 299 24.35 4.17 20.18
N TYR A 300 24.42 3.10 20.94
CA TYR A 300 23.67 2.97 22.18
C TYR A 300 24.48 2.22 23.21
N LYS A 301 24.18 2.47 24.47
CA LYS A 301 24.81 1.87 25.63
C LYS A 301 23.74 1.28 26.53
N VAL A 302 23.95 0.06 27.01
CA VAL A 302 23.10 -0.57 28.02
C VAL A 302 24.01 -0.92 29.20
N GLN A 303 23.75 -0.33 30.35
CA GLN A 303 24.60 -0.45 31.53
C GLN A 303 23.76 -0.90 32.72
N ASN A 304 24.30 -1.84 33.50
CA ASN A 304 23.82 -2.07 34.86
C ASN A 304 24.23 -0.86 35.71
N ILE A 305 23.29 -0.32 36.48
CA ILE A 305 23.55 0.75 37.46
C ILE A 305 23.00 0.32 38.83
N SER A 306 23.46 0.96 39.90
CA SER A 306 23.12 0.57 41.26
C SER A 306 21.60 0.50 41.53
N GLY A 307 21.21 -0.41 42.44
CA GLY A 307 19.84 -0.49 42.92
C GLY A 307 18.86 -1.23 42.00
N ARG A 308 19.30 -2.30 41.31
CA ARG A 308 18.46 -3.15 40.43
C ARG A 308 17.91 -2.39 39.22
N LYS A 309 18.80 -1.62 38.58
CA LYS A 309 18.44 -0.70 37.51
C LYS A 309 19.33 -0.94 36.30
N ILE A 310 18.76 -0.79 35.12
CA ILE A 310 19.52 -0.77 33.86
C ILE A 310 19.31 0.59 33.21
N LYS A 311 20.40 1.29 32.90
CA LYS A 311 20.37 2.51 32.10
C LYS A 311 20.63 2.18 30.64
N VAL A 312 19.70 2.61 29.79
CA VAL A 312 19.87 2.65 28.34
C VAL A 312 20.15 4.09 27.95
N THR A 313 21.20 4.32 27.18
CA THR A 313 21.54 5.64 26.63
C THR A 313 21.70 5.50 25.12
N LEU A 314 21.10 6.41 24.35
CA LEU A 314 21.36 6.54 22.93
C LEU A 314 22.32 7.71 22.72
N ASP A 315 23.35 7.48 21.92
CA ASP A 315 24.33 8.48 21.56
C ASP A 315 24.08 8.89 20.12
N GLN A 316 23.42 10.04 19.98
CA GLN A 316 23.16 10.67 18.68
C GLN A 316 24.26 11.67 18.28
N SER A 317 25.33 11.82 19.08
CA SER A 317 26.45 12.70 18.71
C SER A 317 27.16 12.10 17.49
N GLY A 318 27.02 12.77 16.34
CA GLY A 318 27.51 12.28 15.05
C GLY A 318 26.58 11.31 14.32
N ALA A 319 25.31 11.19 14.73
CA ALA A 319 24.29 10.57 13.89
C ALA A 319 23.98 11.50 12.70
N ALA A 320 23.93 10.94 11.49
CA ALA A 320 23.60 11.70 10.29
C ALA A 320 22.15 12.21 10.33
N VAL A 321 21.26 11.45 10.99
CA VAL A 321 19.85 11.80 11.22
C VAL A 321 19.55 11.65 12.72
N ARG A 322 18.86 12.64 13.31
CA ARG A 322 18.44 12.63 14.71
C ARG A 322 16.99 12.13 14.81
N PHE A 323 16.70 11.26 15.78
CA PHE A 323 15.35 10.77 16.06
C PHE A 323 14.79 11.42 17.34
N GLY A 324 13.46 11.57 17.39
CA GLY A 324 12.74 12.26 18.47
C GLY A 324 12.63 11.41 19.73
N SER A 325 11.97 10.27 19.64
CA SER A 325 11.66 9.39 20.78
C SER A 325 12.26 7.99 20.59
N PHE A 326 12.38 7.24 21.67
CA PHE A 326 12.81 5.85 21.60
C PHE A 326 12.07 4.98 22.62
N TYR A 327 11.92 3.71 22.25
CA TYR A 327 11.32 2.68 23.10
C TYR A 327 12.39 1.73 23.58
N VAL A 328 12.26 1.32 24.83
CA VAL A 328 13.06 0.25 25.40
C VAL A 328 12.12 -0.86 25.82
N ARG A 329 12.27 -2.04 25.23
CA ARG A 329 11.61 -3.23 25.73
C ARG A 329 12.60 -4.17 26.38
N TYR A 330 12.15 -4.85 27.42
CA TYR A 330 12.99 -5.79 28.17
C TYR A 330 12.23 -7.06 28.54
N SER A 331 12.92 -8.18 28.49
CA SER A 331 12.40 -9.48 28.89
C SER A 331 13.50 -10.35 29.45
N THR A 332 13.13 -11.34 30.26
CA THR A 332 14.05 -12.42 30.66
C THR A 332 14.11 -13.51 29.57
N ASN A 333 13.19 -13.46 28.61
CA ASN A 333 13.15 -14.32 27.44
C ASN A 333 13.98 -13.73 26.29
N ARG A 334 14.89 -14.52 25.71
CA ARG A 334 15.79 -14.12 24.60
C ARG A 334 15.05 -13.64 23.34
N ASN A 335 13.85 -14.14 23.13
CA ASN A 335 12.99 -13.85 21.99
C ASN A 335 11.99 -12.73 22.29
N MET A 336 12.13 -12.03 23.42
CA MET A 336 11.30 -10.89 23.81
C MET A 336 9.80 -11.21 23.95
N LYS A 337 9.44 -12.49 24.15
CA LYS A 337 8.07 -12.88 24.51
C LYS A 337 7.68 -12.20 25.82
N LYS A 338 6.47 -11.62 25.86
CA LYS A 338 5.93 -10.86 27.02
C LYS A 338 6.89 -9.77 27.52
N ALA A 339 7.63 -9.14 26.61
CA ALA A 339 8.52 -8.05 26.97
C ALA A 339 7.70 -6.88 27.50
N LYS A 340 8.22 -6.25 28.56
CA LYS A 340 7.69 -4.98 29.04
C LYS A 340 8.29 -3.87 28.20
N VAL A 341 7.46 -2.92 27.77
CA VAL A 341 7.86 -1.77 26.96
C VAL A 341 7.88 -0.53 27.85
N ILE A 342 8.86 0.33 27.65
CA ILE A 342 8.97 1.64 28.27
C ILE A 342 9.19 2.66 27.15
N HIS A 343 8.33 3.66 27.08
CA HIS A 343 8.51 4.80 26.18
C HIS A 343 9.43 5.85 26.83
N ALA A 344 10.36 6.39 26.04
CA ALA A 344 11.15 7.55 26.39
C ALA A 344 10.84 8.67 25.38
N GLN A 345 10.00 9.63 25.81
CA GLN A 345 9.65 10.81 25.04
C GLN A 345 10.87 11.72 24.82
N LYS A 346 10.88 12.44 23.70
CA LYS A 346 11.90 13.40 23.27
C LYS A 346 12.35 14.39 24.35
N ALA A 347 11.44 14.88 25.20
CA ALA A 347 11.76 15.81 26.28
C ALA A 347 12.56 15.21 27.45
N ALA A 348 12.61 13.87 27.59
CA ALA A 348 13.26 13.18 28.71
C ALA A 348 14.78 12.97 28.51
N GLY A 349 15.35 13.45 27.41
CA GLY A 349 16.76 13.31 27.05
C GLY A 349 17.12 11.94 26.47
N ASN A 350 18.41 11.74 26.19
CA ASN A 350 18.91 10.60 25.41
C ASN A 350 19.06 9.29 26.22
N SER A 351 18.41 9.16 27.38
CA SER A 351 18.56 7.97 28.22
C SER A 351 17.30 7.60 28.99
N LYS A 352 17.13 6.30 29.26
CA LYS A 352 16.03 5.76 30.03
C LYS A 352 16.54 4.74 31.04
N VAL A 353 15.98 4.79 32.25
CA VAL A 353 16.30 3.85 33.32
C VAL A 353 15.14 2.87 33.50
N ILE A 354 15.46 1.58 33.41
CA ILE A 354 14.57 0.49 33.76
C ILE A 354 14.75 0.21 35.26
N ASN A 355 13.67 0.35 36.03
CA ASN A 355 13.68 0.19 37.48
C ASN A 355 13.01 -1.12 37.92
N GLY A 356 13.24 -1.51 39.18
CA GLY A 356 12.51 -2.62 39.81
C GLY A 356 12.82 -4.00 39.24
N LEU A 357 14.03 -4.19 38.69
CA LEU A 357 14.44 -5.48 38.14
C LEU A 357 14.70 -6.50 39.26
N LYS A 358 14.54 -7.79 38.95
CA LYS A 358 14.86 -8.86 39.89
C LYS A 358 16.37 -9.11 39.88
N LYS A 359 16.96 -9.27 41.07
CA LYS A 359 18.37 -9.61 41.26
C LYS A 359 18.70 -10.99 40.69
N ASN A 360 19.98 -11.24 40.44
CA ASN A 360 20.54 -12.51 39.99
C ASN A 360 19.86 -13.05 38.73
N ARG A 361 19.62 -12.17 37.75
CA ARG A 361 18.86 -12.52 36.56
C ARG A 361 19.38 -11.82 35.33
N TYR A 362 19.35 -12.54 34.21
CA TYR A 362 19.59 -11.98 32.90
C TYR A 362 18.34 -11.31 32.33
N TYR A 363 18.56 -10.14 31.76
CA TYR A 363 17.58 -9.41 30.97
C TYR A 363 18.12 -9.18 29.56
N TYR A 364 17.26 -9.40 28.57
CA TYR A 364 17.46 -8.98 27.20
C TYR A 364 16.79 -7.63 27.04
N ILE A 365 17.58 -6.63 26.68
CA ILE A 365 17.15 -5.25 26.48
C ILE A 365 17.20 -4.99 24.98
N GLN A 366 16.11 -4.51 24.41
CA GLN A 366 16.03 -4.13 23.01
C GLN A 366 15.51 -2.71 22.89
N ILE A 367 16.08 -1.96 21.96
CA ILE A 367 15.82 -0.55 21.77
C ILE A 367 15.19 -0.38 20.41
N ALA A 368 14.13 0.41 20.32
CA ALA A 368 13.57 0.88 19.06
C ALA A 368 13.61 2.41 19.02
N CYS A 369 13.84 2.99 17.85
CA CYS A 369 13.68 4.43 17.64
C CYS A 369 12.38 4.70 16.89
N THR A 370 11.74 5.83 17.17
CA THR A 370 10.59 6.34 16.41
C THR A 370 10.81 7.74 15.90
N GLU A 371 10.17 8.02 14.77
CA GLU A 371 10.00 9.36 14.22
C GLU A 371 8.61 9.83 14.64
N GLY A 372 8.52 10.79 15.57
CA GLY A 372 7.24 11.31 16.07
C GLY A 372 7.02 11.11 17.58
N ASP A 373 6.03 11.83 18.10
CA ASP A 373 5.73 11.88 19.53
C ASP A 373 4.69 10.82 19.97
N ASP A 374 3.92 10.23 19.05
CA ASP A 374 2.70 9.50 19.40
C ASP A 374 2.63 8.08 18.82
N ASP A 375 2.29 7.16 19.72
CA ASP A 375 1.90 5.76 19.57
C ASP A 375 2.96 4.68 19.24
N PHE A 376 2.83 3.56 19.97
CA PHE A 376 3.62 2.34 19.80
C PHE A 376 3.09 1.57 18.58
N ASP A 377 3.20 2.16 17.39
CA ASP A 377 2.78 1.47 16.18
C ASP A 377 3.78 0.37 15.78
N SER A 378 3.31 -0.56 14.94
CA SER A 378 4.09 -1.71 14.46
C SER A 378 5.37 -1.35 13.71
N ASP A 379 5.56 -0.08 13.40
CA ASP A 379 6.65 0.46 12.58
C ASP A 379 7.89 0.86 13.39
N ASN A 380 7.91 0.50 14.68
CA ASN A 380 9.07 0.65 15.56
C ASN A 380 10.34 0.01 14.99
N ILE A 381 11.41 0.80 14.90
CA ILE A 381 12.66 0.40 14.26
C ILE A 381 13.61 -0.17 15.31
N TRP A 382 13.74 -1.50 15.36
CA TRP A 382 14.59 -2.16 16.34
C TRP A 382 16.08 -1.96 16.05
N VAL A 383 16.75 -1.21 16.92
CA VAL A 383 18.12 -0.74 16.74
C VAL A 383 19.16 -1.75 17.23
N GLY A 384 18.84 -2.50 18.28
CA GLY A 384 19.78 -3.48 18.81
C GLY A 384 19.29 -4.17 20.07
N LYS A 385 19.91 -5.33 20.36
CA LYS A 385 19.59 -6.17 21.52
C LYS A 385 20.86 -6.47 22.33
N ARG A 386 20.78 -6.32 23.65
CA ARG A 386 21.87 -6.66 24.58
C ARG A 386 21.36 -7.54 25.71
N LYS A 387 22.17 -8.52 26.11
CA LYS A 387 21.96 -9.33 27.31
C LYS A 387 22.72 -8.66 28.45
N VAL A 388 22.06 -8.43 29.57
CA VAL A 388 22.63 -7.78 30.75
C VAL A 388 22.27 -8.60 31.98
N TYR A 389 23.23 -8.80 32.88
CA TYR A 389 23.00 -9.44 34.17
C TYR A 389 22.73 -8.36 35.22
N VAL A 390 21.64 -8.50 35.98
CA VAL A 390 21.33 -7.62 37.10
C VAL A 390 21.85 -8.27 38.37
N GLU A 391 22.96 -7.71 38.85
CA GLU A 391 23.64 -8.11 40.09
C GLU A 391 22.87 -7.70 41.35
N ARG A 392 23.47 -8.01 42.51
CA ARG A 392 22.86 -7.91 43.83
C ARG A 392 22.57 -6.47 44.27
#